data_AF-R7U020-F1
#
_entry.id   AF-R7U020-F1
#
_cell.length_a   1.000
_cell.length_b   1.000
_cell.length_c   1.000
_cell.angle_alpha   90.00
_cell.angle_beta   90.00
_cell.angle_gamma   90.00
#
_symmetry.space_group_name_H-M   'P 1'
#
loop_
_entity.id
_entity.type
_entity.pdbx_description
1 polymer ?
#
loop_
_entity_poly.entity_id
_entity_poly.type
_entity_poly.pdbx_seq_one_letter_code
_entity_poly.pdbx_strand_id
1 'polypeptide(L)'
;MLVTLFGIMVCGSLFPSALGRLHGGLVEEASNKGLDYITSHITETGRLRDANLVLNHIKCDFMQPDGDFRTSPDVKSSIPGSLEYYQYINSWIVTAALRMERYDVATAGLEYLRRYFVSFPTNGPPSEGHTSTDPMTASYLGMLAMTVGDKKAAKRAAQLIAEFIDLQPDWDIGFYYKMDHGSLITEFDASQNAIYFLNKTATN
;
A
#
# COMPACT_ATOMS: atom_id res chain seq x y z
N MET A 1 -14.92 -16.88 -14.72
CA MET A 1 -15.26 -15.44 -14.82
C MET A 1 -14.49 -14.69 -13.74
N LEU A 2 -13.15 -14.71 -13.82
CA LEU A 2 -12.24 -14.32 -12.73
C LEU A 2 -11.11 -13.38 -13.22
N VAL A 3 -11.31 -12.71 -14.36
CA VAL A 3 -10.26 -11.91 -15.03
C VAL A 3 -10.64 -10.42 -15.13
N THR A 4 -11.85 -10.03 -14.77
CA THR A 4 -12.35 -8.67 -15.08
C THR A 4 -12.24 -7.67 -13.91
N LEU A 5 -11.85 -8.09 -12.70
CA LEU A 5 -11.76 -7.19 -11.53
C LEU A 5 -10.36 -6.60 -11.28
N PHE A 6 -9.35 -6.99 -12.05
CA PHE A 6 -7.99 -6.43 -11.95
C PHE A 6 -7.72 -5.26 -12.91
N GLY A 7 -8.70 -4.85 -13.72
CA GLY A 7 -8.52 -3.93 -14.86
C GLY A 7 -9.01 -2.49 -14.69
N ILE A 8 -9.48 -2.06 -13.51
CA ILE A 8 -10.05 -0.72 -13.33
C ILE A 8 -9.25 0.06 -12.28
N MET A 9 -8.01 0.41 -12.63
CA MET A 9 -7.29 1.51 -11.99
C MET A 9 -6.23 2.10 -12.93
N VAL A 10 -6.50 2.11 -14.24
CA VAL A 10 -5.64 2.77 -15.23
C VAL A 10 -6.55 3.50 -16.20
N CYS A 11 -6.83 4.79 -15.95
CA CYS A 11 -6.98 5.84 -16.97
C CYS A 11 -7.59 7.12 -16.42
N GLY A 12 -6.87 8.23 -16.65
CA GLY A 12 -7.33 9.61 -16.50
C GLY A 12 -6.35 10.41 -15.64
N SER A 13 -5.58 11.38 -16.12
CA SER A 13 -5.67 12.21 -17.32
C SER A 13 -4.38 13.03 -17.49
N LEU A 14 -4.07 13.34 -18.76
CA LEU A 14 -3.33 14.46 -19.39
C LEU A 14 -2.22 15.26 -18.64
N PHE A 15 -1.12 15.52 -19.36
CA PHE A 15 0.22 15.84 -18.86
C PHE A 15 0.54 17.33 -18.62
N PRO A 16 1.02 17.67 -17.41
CA PRO A 16 2.14 18.59 -17.18
C PRO A 16 3.39 17.83 -16.68
N SER A 17 4.56 18.49 -16.68
CA SER A 17 5.87 17.91 -16.32
C SER A 17 5.85 17.23 -14.94
N ALA A 18 6.65 16.17 -14.76
CA ALA A 18 6.71 15.35 -13.54
C ALA A 18 6.94 16.18 -12.27
N LEU A 19 7.79 17.20 -12.38
CA LEU A 19 8.08 18.15 -11.31
C LEU A 19 6.86 18.97 -10.91
N GLY A 20 6.03 19.41 -11.86
CA GLY A 20 4.82 20.19 -11.59
C GLY A 20 3.73 19.41 -10.85
N ARG A 21 3.75 18.07 -10.90
CA ARG A 21 2.76 17.21 -10.21
C ARG A 21 3.11 16.85 -8.77
N LEU A 22 4.37 17.07 -8.37
CA LEU A 22 4.88 16.77 -7.02
C LEU A 22 4.83 18.02 -6.10
N HIS A 23 4.46 19.18 -6.62
CA HIS A 23 4.45 20.46 -5.89
C HIS A 23 3.37 20.61 -4.81
N GLY A 24 2.57 19.57 -4.52
CA GLY A 24 1.63 19.59 -3.40
C GLY A 24 2.29 19.42 -2.03
N GLY A 25 3.56 18.96 -1.99
CA GLY A 25 4.32 18.78 -0.74
C GLY A 25 3.83 17.62 0.14
N LEU A 26 3.02 16.70 -0.40
CA LEU A 26 2.41 15.59 0.33
C LEU A 26 2.95 14.24 -0.15
N VAL A 27 3.20 13.33 0.80
CA VAL A 27 3.79 12.02 0.47
C VAL A 27 2.82 11.08 -0.27
N GLU A 28 1.50 11.24 -0.11
CA GLU A 28 0.50 10.41 -0.81
C GLU A 28 0.46 10.72 -2.29
N GLU A 29 0.61 12.01 -2.64
CA GLU A 29 0.69 12.42 -4.03
C GLU A 29 1.96 11.87 -4.67
N ALA A 30 3.07 11.91 -3.95
CA ALA A 30 4.32 11.29 -4.38
C ALA A 30 4.23 9.76 -4.44
N SER A 31 3.41 9.12 -3.61
CA SER A 31 3.19 7.67 -3.62
C SER A 31 2.28 7.22 -4.77
N ASN A 32 1.03 7.68 -4.78
CA ASN A 32 0.03 7.23 -5.75
C ASN A 32 0.37 7.70 -7.16
N LYS A 33 0.67 8.99 -7.31
CA LYS A 33 1.03 9.55 -8.63
C LYS A 33 2.46 9.15 -8.99
N GLY A 34 3.38 9.06 -8.03
CA GLY A 34 4.75 8.67 -8.32
C GLY A 34 4.91 7.20 -8.67
N LEU A 35 4.15 6.27 -8.08
CA LEU A 35 4.19 4.87 -8.49
C LEU A 35 3.55 4.63 -9.86
N ASP A 36 2.35 5.16 -10.12
CA ASP A 36 1.71 5.00 -11.44
C ASP A 36 2.59 5.62 -12.53
N TYR A 37 3.21 6.76 -12.22
CA TYR A 37 4.20 7.40 -13.07
C TYR A 37 5.46 6.54 -13.21
N ILE A 38 6.11 6.10 -12.12
CA ILE A 38 7.35 5.31 -12.17
C ILE A 38 7.10 3.97 -12.88
N THR A 39 6.00 3.28 -12.59
CA THR A 39 5.66 2.01 -13.23
C THR A 39 5.41 2.20 -14.72
N SER A 40 4.53 3.14 -15.13
CA SER A 40 4.31 3.43 -16.56
C SER A 40 5.58 3.95 -17.26
N HIS A 41 6.47 4.66 -16.56
CA HIS A 41 7.68 5.22 -17.16
C HIS A 41 8.83 4.20 -17.28
N ILE A 42 8.86 3.20 -16.39
CA ILE A 42 9.75 2.03 -16.50
C ILE A 42 9.27 1.10 -17.61
N THR A 43 7.98 0.75 -17.63
CA THR A 43 7.50 -0.37 -18.46
C THR A 43 7.00 0.05 -19.84
N GLU A 44 6.55 1.30 -20.03
CA GLU A 44 5.84 1.69 -21.26
C GLU A 44 6.53 2.80 -22.06
N THR A 45 7.20 3.77 -21.40
CA THR A 45 7.73 4.96 -22.10
C THR A 45 9.25 5.10 -22.11
N GLY A 46 9.99 4.27 -21.36
CA GLY A 46 11.46 4.28 -21.32
C GLY A 46 12.08 5.53 -20.70
N ARG A 47 11.29 6.36 -20.00
CA ARG A 47 11.73 7.64 -19.39
C ARG A 47 12.39 7.45 -18.02
N LEU A 48 13.43 6.63 -17.99
CA LEU A 48 14.14 6.25 -16.74
C LEU A 48 14.74 7.46 -16.00
N ARG A 49 15.18 8.49 -16.73
CA ARG A 49 15.70 9.73 -16.11
C ARG A 49 14.65 10.42 -15.26
N ASP A 50 13.42 10.53 -15.76
CA ASP A 50 12.34 11.22 -15.06
C ASP A 50 11.89 10.42 -13.84
N ALA A 51 11.76 9.10 -13.98
CA ALA A 51 11.50 8.19 -12.85
C ALA A 51 12.57 8.32 -11.76
N ASN A 52 13.85 8.45 -12.16
CA ASN A 52 14.95 8.65 -11.23
C ASN A 52 14.89 10.00 -10.49
N LEU A 53 14.45 11.07 -11.17
CA LEU A 53 14.24 12.39 -10.56
C LEU A 53 13.10 12.37 -9.55
N VAL A 54 12.00 11.65 -9.85
CA VAL A 54 10.89 11.46 -8.90
C VAL A 54 11.39 10.74 -7.64
N LEU A 55 12.15 9.65 -7.77
CA LEU A 55 12.71 8.94 -6.61
C LEU A 55 13.71 9.79 -5.81
N ASN A 56 14.46 10.68 -6.46
CA ASN A 56 15.32 11.63 -5.75
C ASN A 56 14.51 12.60 -4.90
N HIS A 57 13.44 13.18 -5.46
CA HIS A 57 12.56 14.06 -4.70
C HIS A 57 11.92 13.31 -3.53
N ILE A 58 11.43 12.09 -3.75
CA ILE A 58 10.85 11.26 -2.68
C ILE A 58 11.85 11.02 -1.55
N LYS A 59 13.09 10.66 -1.90
CA LYS A 59 14.16 10.42 -0.94
C LYS A 59 14.51 11.67 -0.14
N CYS A 60 14.70 12.81 -0.81
CA CYS A 60 15.15 14.03 -0.17
C CYS A 60 14.09 14.64 0.76
N ASP A 61 12.81 14.53 0.38
CA ASP A 61 11.77 15.34 1.00
C ASP A 61 10.89 14.54 1.97
N PHE A 62 10.77 13.21 1.78
CA PHE A 62 9.84 12.38 2.57
C PHE A 62 10.49 11.24 3.36
N MET A 63 11.68 10.76 2.94
CA MET A 63 12.35 9.67 3.64
C MET A 63 12.88 10.14 5.00
N GLN A 64 12.51 9.42 6.05
CA GLN A 64 12.96 9.65 7.42
C GLN A 64 14.22 8.83 7.72
N PRO A 65 14.99 9.20 8.78
CA PRO A 65 16.20 8.46 9.16
C PRO A 65 15.96 6.98 9.50
N ASP A 66 14.74 6.61 9.90
CA ASP A 66 14.36 5.22 10.22
C ASP A 66 13.89 4.41 8.98
N GLY A 67 13.90 5.03 7.79
CA GLY A 67 13.46 4.43 6.53
C GLY A 67 11.95 4.57 6.27
N ASP A 68 11.19 5.21 7.15
CA ASP A 68 9.79 5.53 6.87
C ASP A 68 9.67 6.65 5.82
N PHE A 69 8.51 6.76 5.18
CA PHE A 69 8.16 7.86 4.29
C PHE A 69 6.99 8.63 4.87
N ARG A 70 7.18 9.93 5.13
CA ARG A 70 6.17 10.78 5.79
C ARG A 70 6.14 12.17 5.15
N THR A 71 4.98 12.84 5.21
CA THR A 71 4.85 14.25 4.82
C THR A 71 5.69 15.16 5.71
N SER A 72 5.79 14.86 7.01
CA SER A 72 6.70 15.50 7.96
C SER A 72 7.09 14.52 9.07
N PRO A 73 8.05 14.84 9.96
CA PRO A 73 8.48 13.93 11.02
C PRO A 73 7.32 13.37 11.87
N ASP A 74 6.33 14.22 12.16
CA ASP A 74 5.17 13.90 13.02
C ASP A 74 3.91 13.54 12.23
N VAL A 75 3.90 13.75 10.91
CA VAL A 75 2.72 13.55 10.06
C VAL A 75 3.02 12.52 8.99
N LYS A 76 2.52 11.30 9.21
CA LYS A 76 2.57 10.23 8.21
C LYS A 76 1.93 10.68 6.90
N SER A 77 0.69 11.14 7.02
CA SER A 77 -0.16 11.54 5.92
C SER A 77 -1.09 12.68 6.33
N SER A 78 -1.34 13.62 5.42
CA SER A 78 -2.39 14.64 5.62
C SER A 78 -3.75 14.21 5.03
N ILE A 79 -3.81 13.06 4.38
CA ILE A 79 -5.05 12.50 3.82
C ILE A 79 -5.58 11.44 4.80
N PRO A 80 -6.71 11.68 5.50
CA PRO A 80 -7.21 10.76 6.52
C PRO A 80 -7.34 9.31 6.04
N GLY A 81 -7.83 9.09 4.81
CA GLY A 81 -7.98 7.76 4.25
C GLY A 81 -6.67 7.00 4.00
N SER A 82 -5.53 7.69 3.92
CA SER A 82 -4.22 7.03 3.79
C SER A 82 -3.65 6.59 5.14
N LEU A 83 -4.11 7.18 6.25
CA LEU A 83 -3.75 6.74 7.59
C LEU A 83 -4.37 5.38 7.92
N GLU A 84 -5.50 5.05 7.31
CA GLU A 84 -6.10 3.72 7.37
C GLU A 84 -5.21 2.64 6.76
N TYR A 85 -4.25 3.00 5.89
CA TYR A 85 -3.34 2.10 5.18
C TYR A 85 -1.88 2.55 5.37
N TYR A 86 -1.41 2.54 6.60
CA TYR A 86 -0.19 3.23 7.03
C TYR A 86 1.05 2.90 6.16
N GLN A 87 1.30 1.62 5.90
CA GLN A 87 2.45 1.13 5.15
C GLN A 87 2.26 1.13 3.63
N TYR A 88 1.06 1.44 3.13
CA TYR A 88 0.73 1.38 1.71
C TYR A 88 1.70 2.24 0.89
N ILE A 89 1.90 3.48 1.36
CA ILE A 89 2.85 4.45 0.77
C ILE A 89 4.25 3.86 0.64
N ASN A 90 4.77 3.31 1.74
CA ASN A 90 6.12 2.74 1.78
C ASN A 90 6.24 1.55 0.82
N SER A 91 5.24 0.66 0.81
CA SER A 91 5.28 -0.55 0.00
C SER A 91 5.39 -0.23 -1.49
N TRP A 92 4.71 0.81 -1.94
CA TRP A 92 4.78 1.27 -3.32
C TRP A 92 6.09 1.94 -3.68
N ILE A 93 6.58 2.85 -2.83
CA ILE A 93 7.85 3.53 -3.05
C ILE A 93 9.00 2.51 -3.08
N VAL A 94 9.02 1.54 -2.15
CA VAL A 94 10.04 0.49 -2.12
C VAL A 94 9.96 -0.40 -3.35
N THR A 95 8.76 -0.81 -3.77
CA THR A 95 8.58 -1.61 -5.00
C THR A 95 9.07 -0.86 -6.24
N ALA A 96 8.74 0.43 -6.35
CA ALA A 96 9.21 1.29 -7.44
C ALA A 96 10.74 1.43 -7.44
N ALA A 97 11.33 1.67 -6.26
CA ALA A 97 12.78 1.80 -6.10
C ALA A 97 13.53 0.49 -6.43
N LEU A 98 12.97 -0.67 -6.04
CA LEU A 98 13.53 -1.99 -6.41
C LEU A 98 13.55 -2.17 -7.93
N ARG A 99 12.46 -1.81 -8.62
CA ARG A 99 12.39 -1.90 -10.10
C ARG A 99 13.34 -0.94 -10.82
N MET A 100 13.69 0.18 -10.18
CA MET A 100 14.68 1.16 -10.67
C MET A 100 16.11 0.87 -10.24
N GLU A 101 16.35 -0.22 -9.48
CA GLU A 101 17.64 -0.52 -8.86
C GLU A 101 18.18 0.61 -7.97
N ARG A 102 17.28 1.43 -7.40
CA ARG A 102 17.59 2.53 -6.48
C ARG A 102 17.70 2.03 -5.05
N TYR A 103 18.75 1.26 -4.80
CA TYR A 103 18.96 0.59 -3.51
C TYR A 103 19.17 1.54 -2.34
N ASP A 104 19.60 2.78 -2.60
CA ASP A 104 19.68 3.84 -1.60
C ASP A 104 18.31 4.25 -1.05
N VAL A 105 17.23 3.97 -1.79
CA VAL A 105 15.83 4.16 -1.35
C VAL A 105 15.21 2.83 -0.92
N ALA A 106 15.36 1.80 -1.75
CA ALA A 106 14.72 0.51 -1.52
C ALA A 106 15.20 -0.16 -0.22
N THR A 107 16.50 -0.08 0.10
CA THR A 107 17.06 -0.77 1.28
C THR A 107 16.53 -0.16 2.57
N ALA A 108 16.60 1.16 2.71
CA ALA A 108 16.11 1.87 3.89
C ALA A 108 14.61 1.64 4.10
N GLY A 109 13.81 1.80 3.05
CA GLY A 109 12.36 1.57 3.12
C GLY A 109 12.00 0.11 3.42
N LEU A 110 12.76 -0.85 2.88
CA LEU A 110 12.55 -2.27 3.17
C LEU A 110 12.91 -2.62 4.62
N GLU A 111 13.98 -2.06 5.16
CA GLU A 111 14.36 -2.23 6.58
C GLU A 111 13.24 -1.74 7.50
N TYR A 112 12.64 -0.59 7.18
CA TYR A 112 11.45 -0.12 7.90
C TYR A 112 10.29 -1.13 7.79
N LEU A 113 9.96 -1.58 6.57
CA LEU A 113 8.81 -2.45 6.30
C LEU A 113 8.92 -3.87 6.85
N ARG A 114 10.13 -4.39 7.10
CA ARG A 114 10.33 -5.76 7.62
C ARG A 114 9.54 -6.04 8.89
N ARG A 115 9.32 -5.04 9.75
CA ARG A 115 8.54 -5.20 10.99
C ARG A 115 7.08 -5.59 10.72
N TYR A 116 6.53 -5.25 9.56
CA TYR A 116 5.14 -5.55 9.19
C TYR A 116 4.95 -6.96 8.62
N PHE A 117 6.03 -7.64 8.22
CA PHE A 117 5.95 -8.96 7.54
C PHE A 117 5.55 -10.12 8.47
N VAL A 118 5.36 -9.86 9.76
CA VAL A 118 4.95 -10.85 10.75
C VAL A 118 3.43 -10.93 10.86
N SER A 119 2.77 -9.78 11.08
CA SER A 119 1.34 -9.69 11.38
C SER A 119 0.54 -8.79 10.44
N PHE A 120 1.20 -8.10 9.51
CA PHE A 120 0.56 -7.26 8.47
C PHE A 120 -0.48 -6.25 9.02
N PRO A 121 -0.20 -5.49 10.08
CA PRO A 121 -1.18 -4.54 10.60
C PRO A 121 -1.42 -3.41 9.59
N THR A 122 -2.66 -2.98 9.42
CA THR A 122 -3.05 -1.97 8.43
C THR A 122 -2.86 -0.53 8.92
N ASN A 123 -3.24 -0.27 10.17
CA ASN A 123 -3.42 1.09 10.70
C ASN A 123 -2.19 1.67 11.41
N GLY A 124 -1.06 0.96 11.46
CA GLY A 124 0.15 1.47 12.08
C GLY A 124 1.21 0.40 12.40
N PRO A 125 2.34 0.80 13.01
CA PRO A 125 3.43 -0.10 13.35
C PRO A 125 3.04 -1.16 14.38
N PRO A 126 3.42 -2.44 14.21
CA PRO A 126 3.11 -3.48 15.20
C PRO A 126 3.76 -3.23 16.57
N SER A 127 4.88 -2.48 16.62
CA SER A 127 5.54 -2.09 17.87
C SER A 127 4.71 -1.18 18.77
N GLU A 128 3.67 -0.54 18.21
CA GLU A 128 2.76 0.35 18.93
C GLU A 128 1.45 -0.37 19.31
N GLY A 129 1.40 -1.69 19.14
CA GLY A 129 0.22 -2.51 19.48
C GLY A 129 -0.82 -2.61 18.39
N HIS A 130 -0.54 -2.13 17.17
CA HIS A 130 -1.43 -2.29 16.03
C HIS A 130 -1.47 -3.75 15.56
N THR A 131 -2.67 -4.32 15.53
CA THR A 131 -2.92 -5.73 15.21
C THR A 131 -3.98 -5.94 14.13
N SER A 132 -4.84 -4.95 13.91
CA SER A 132 -5.87 -5.01 12.87
C SER A 132 -5.25 -5.11 11.48
N THR A 133 -5.78 -5.99 10.64
CA THR A 133 -5.29 -6.26 9.29
C THR A 133 -6.44 -6.34 8.29
N ASP A 134 -6.12 -6.34 6.99
CA ASP A 134 -7.05 -6.60 5.90
C ASP A 134 -6.37 -7.37 4.75
N PRO A 135 -7.16 -7.98 3.84
CA PRO A 135 -6.63 -8.75 2.73
C PRO A 135 -5.76 -7.94 1.78
N MET A 136 -6.03 -6.64 1.58
CA MET A 136 -5.18 -5.81 0.71
C MET A 136 -3.80 -5.62 1.30
N THR A 137 -3.73 -5.36 2.60
CA THR A 137 -2.50 -5.23 3.38
C THR A 137 -1.65 -6.47 3.36
N ALA A 138 -2.25 -7.62 3.65
CA ALA A 138 -1.59 -8.89 3.47
C ALA A 138 -1.10 -9.06 2.02
N SER A 139 -1.91 -8.69 1.03
CA SER A 139 -1.57 -8.86 -0.39
C SER A 139 -0.36 -8.04 -0.83
N TYR A 140 -0.33 -6.72 -0.60
CA TYR A 140 0.78 -5.90 -1.11
C TYR A 140 2.08 -6.14 -0.34
N LEU A 141 2.03 -6.35 0.98
CA LEU A 141 3.22 -6.73 1.73
C LEU A 141 3.69 -8.14 1.37
N GLY A 142 2.76 -9.06 1.10
CA GLY A 142 3.05 -10.40 0.58
C GLY A 142 3.73 -10.37 -0.79
N MET A 143 3.26 -9.52 -1.70
CA MET A 143 3.90 -9.31 -3.00
C MET A 143 5.30 -8.71 -2.88
N LEU A 144 5.47 -7.72 -2.00
CA LEU A 144 6.79 -7.16 -1.73
C LEU A 144 7.72 -8.22 -1.13
N ALA A 145 7.24 -9.02 -0.16
CA ALA A 145 7.96 -10.14 0.41
C ALA A 145 8.40 -11.15 -0.66
N MET A 146 7.53 -11.50 -1.62
CA MET A 146 7.91 -12.34 -2.76
C MET A 146 9.02 -11.69 -3.59
N THR A 147 8.89 -10.40 -3.89
CA THR A 147 9.84 -9.63 -4.71
C THR A 147 11.25 -9.63 -4.11
N VAL A 148 11.36 -9.55 -2.79
CA VAL A 148 12.64 -9.54 -2.06
C VAL A 148 13.10 -10.94 -1.61
N GLY A 149 12.39 -11.99 -2.02
CA GLY A 149 12.74 -13.38 -1.73
C GLY A 149 12.37 -13.87 -0.32
N ASP A 150 11.62 -13.12 0.48
CA ASP A 150 11.09 -13.56 1.77
C ASP A 150 9.86 -14.47 1.59
N LYS A 151 10.14 -15.72 1.22
CA LYS A 151 9.12 -16.75 1.00
C LYS A 151 8.30 -17.04 2.26
N LYS A 152 8.85 -16.83 3.46
CA LYS A 152 8.14 -17.10 4.71
C LYS A 152 7.06 -16.05 4.93
N ALA A 153 7.40 -14.77 4.78
CA ALA A 153 6.43 -13.68 4.87
C ALA A 153 5.38 -13.77 3.76
N ALA A 154 5.78 -14.03 2.52
CA ALA A 154 4.85 -14.22 1.40
C ALA A 154 3.84 -15.35 1.67
N LYS A 155 4.31 -16.49 2.21
CA LYS A 155 3.43 -17.61 2.58
C LYS A 155 2.46 -17.20 3.69
N ARG A 156 2.91 -16.51 4.74
CA ARG A 156 2.04 -16.02 5.82
C ARG A 156 0.94 -15.09 5.29
N ALA A 157 1.29 -14.17 4.42
CA ALA A 157 0.32 -13.28 3.78
C ALA A 157 -0.75 -14.07 3.01
N ALA A 158 -0.34 -15.05 2.20
CA ALA A 158 -1.28 -15.90 1.46
C ALA A 158 -2.19 -16.72 2.38
N GLN A 159 -1.65 -17.23 3.49
CA GLN A 159 -2.43 -17.96 4.50
C GLN A 159 -3.46 -17.06 5.16
N LEU A 160 -3.07 -15.85 5.57
CA LEU A 160 -3.99 -14.87 6.15
C LEU A 160 -5.12 -14.50 5.19
N ILE A 161 -4.82 -14.30 3.90
CA ILE A 161 -5.85 -14.04 2.88
C ILE A 161 -6.82 -15.22 2.74
N ALA A 162 -6.32 -16.46 2.79
CA ALA A 162 -7.17 -17.64 2.79
C ALA A 162 -8.06 -17.72 4.05
N GLU A 163 -7.51 -17.40 5.22
CA GLU A 163 -8.28 -17.33 6.47
C GLU A 163 -9.41 -16.29 6.38
N PHE A 164 -9.17 -15.12 5.78
CA PHE A 164 -10.22 -14.13 5.52
C PHE A 164 -11.38 -14.68 4.69
N ILE A 165 -11.08 -15.50 3.68
CA ILE A 165 -12.07 -16.14 2.80
C ILE A 165 -12.84 -17.18 3.61
N ASP A 166 -12.14 -18.06 4.32
CA ASP A 166 -12.74 -19.17 5.05
C ASP A 166 -13.64 -18.71 6.22
N LEU A 167 -13.35 -17.55 6.81
CA LEU A 167 -14.11 -17.00 7.94
C LEU A 167 -15.37 -16.23 7.54
N GLN A 168 -15.61 -15.94 6.25
CA GLN A 168 -16.79 -15.17 5.85
C GLN A 168 -18.08 -15.93 6.21
N PRO A 169 -19.01 -15.31 6.96
CA PRO A 169 -20.20 -15.99 7.44
C PRO A 169 -21.25 -16.22 6.34
N ASP A 170 -21.38 -15.27 5.41
CA ASP A 170 -22.33 -15.33 4.29
C ASP A 170 -21.86 -14.47 3.12
N TRP A 171 -21.50 -15.14 2.02
CA TRP A 171 -21.03 -14.53 0.77
C TRP A 171 -22.13 -13.84 -0.05
N ASP A 172 -23.40 -14.05 0.28
CA ASP A 172 -24.52 -13.38 -0.39
C ASP A 172 -24.81 -12.00 0.19
N ILE A 173 -24.43 -11.75 1.45
CA ILE A 173 -24.62 -10.45 2.10
C ILE A 173 -23.45 -9.52 1.80
N GLY A 174 -22.22 -10.04 1.79
CA GLY A 174 -21.04 -9.28 1.42
C GLY A 174 -19.74 -9.88 1.96
N PHE A 175 -18.75 -9.03 2.22
CA PHE A 175 -17.44 -9.45 2.67
C PHE A 175 -16.90 -8.54 3.77
N TYR A 176 -16.67 -9.10 4.96
CA TYR A 176 -16.00 -8.42 6.07
C TYR A 176 -14.51 -8.30 5.78
N TYR A 177 -14.03 -7.07 5.83
CA TYR A 177 -12.75 -6.70 5.27
C TYR A 177 -11.63 -6.52 6.30
N LYS A 178 -12.00 -6.43 7.58
CA LYS A 178 -11.06 -6.23 8.68
C LYS A 178 -11.05 -7.43 9.60
N MET A 179 -9.87 -7.77 10.09
CA MET A 179 -9.66 -8.82 11.09
C MET A 179 -8.79 -8.25 12.19
N ASP A 180 -9.05 -8.67 13.41
CA ASP A 180 -8.18 -8.41 14.55
C ASP A 180 -8.01 -9.70 15.36
N HIS A 181 -6.78 -9.98 15.79
CA HIS A 181 -6.43 -11.19 16.53
C HIS A 181 -7.01 -12.50 15.96
N GLY A 182 -7.07 -12.62 14.63
CA GLY A 182 -7.57 -13.82 13.94
C GLY A 182 -9.10 -13.92 13.82
N SER A 183 -9.84 -12.90 14.25
CA SER A 183 -11.31 -12.85 14.15
C SER A 183 -11.75 -11.70 13.25
N LEU A 184 -12.74 -11.96 12.39
CA LEU A 184 -13.34 -10.89 11.57
C LEU A 184 -13.99 -9.84 12.48
N ILE A 185 -13.81 -8.57 12.14
CA ILE A 185 -14.50 -7.47 12.82
C ILE A 185 -15.86 -7.33 12.15
N THR A 186 -16.91 -7.82 12.82
CA THR A 186 -18.29 -7.82 12.32
C THR A 186 -19.19 -6.76 12.95
N GLU A 187 -18.72 -6.15 14.04
CA GLU A 187 -19.40 -5.07 14.75
C GLU A 187 -18.60 -3.78 14.58
N PHE A 188 -19.20 -2.79 13.95
CA PHE A 188 -18.61 -1.49 13.66
C PHE A 188 -19.72 -0.46 13.42
N ASP A 189 -19.38 0.82 13.52
CA ASP A 189 -20.34 1.89 13.26
C ASP A 189 -20.76 1.93 11.79
N ALA A 190 -22.02 2.27 11.52
CA ALA A 190 -22.54 2.35 10.16
C ALA A 190 -21.76 3.37 9.28
N SER A 191 -21.14 4.38 9.90
CA SER A 191 -20.25 5.34 9.21
C SER A 191 -18.96 4.71 8.68
N GLN A 192 -18.55 3.55 9.23
CA GLN A 192 -17.33 2.83 8.86
C GLN A 192 -17.59 1.70 7.86
N ASN A 193 -18.84 1.53 7.41
CA ASN A 193 -19.24 0.45 6.52
C ASN A 193 -18.33 0.34 5.28
N ALA A 194 -17.97 1.47 4.67
CA ALA A 194 -17.10 1.51 3.48
C ALA A 194 -15.67 0.97 3.71
N ILE A 195 -15.21 0.85 4.96
CA ILE A 195 -13.86 0.41 5.34
C ILE A 195 -13.88 -1.03 5.89
N TYR A 196 -14.97 -1.42 6.53
CA TYR A 196 -15.09 -2.71 7.23
C TYR A 196 -15.87 -3.76 6.44
N PHE A 197 -16.70 -3.36 5.47
CA PHE A 197 -17.60 -4.27 4.80
C PHE A 197 -17.85 -3.91 3.33
N LEU A 198 -17.57 -4.87 2.45
CA LEU A 198 -17.90 -4.78 1.04
C LEU A 198 -19.30 -5.37 0.82
N ASN A 199 -20.28 -4.50 0.59
CA ASN A 199 -21.65 -4.93 0.31
C ASN A 199 -21.82 -5.33 -1.17
N LYS A 200 -22.32 -6.55 -1.41
CA LYS A 200 -22.56 -7.09 -2.76
C LYS A 200 -23.67 -6.35 -3.52
N THR A 201 -24.60 -5.70 -2.82
CA THR A 201 -25.80 -5.07 -3.39
C THR A 201 -25.80 -3.54 -3.31
N ALA A 202 -24.71 -2.91 -2.88
CA ALA A 202 -24.61 -1.45 -2.91
C ALA A 202 -24.51 -0.95 -4.35
N THR A 203 -25.59 -0.37 -4.87
CA THR A 203 -25.54 0.50 -6.06
C THR A 203 -24.84 1.80 -5.68
N ASN A 204 -23.76 2.12 -6.42
CA ASN A 204 -23.07 3.41 -6.38
C ASN A 204 -24.03 4.60 -6.48
#